data_AF-A0A5S9MHI1-F1
#
_entry.id   AF-A0A5S9MHI1-F1
#
_cell.length_a   1.000
_cell.length_b   1.000
_cell.length_c   1.000
_cell.angle_alpha   90.00
_cell.angle_beta   90.00
_cell.angle_gamma   90.00
#
_symmetry.space_group_name_H-M   'P 1'
#
loop_
_entity.id
_entity.type
_entity.pdbx_description
1 polymer ?
#
loop_
_entity_poly.entity_id
_entity_poly.type
_entity_poly.pdbx_seq_one_letter_code
_entity_poly.pdbx_strand_id
1 'polypeptide(L)'
;MLTEGKMDADAQRAMTSIERQGNPWGLNRKEREKNWRELREDACADSERAEKKAEQTFDYLFWVGSMGAYDNRSQKIALAFAKLLNEAGVSFAILGNKEKNSGDTPRRLGNEFLFQELAAKNIEEFQKNGVTKIVTIDPHAYNLFKNEYPDFGLEAEVYHHTELLAELVKEGK
;
A
#
# COMPACT_ATOMS: atom_id res chain seq x y z
N MET A 1 21.39 22.28 -18.40
CA MET A 1 20.11 21.61 -18.72
C MET A 1 20.16 20.25 -18.03
N LEU A 2 19.27 19.98 -17.07
CA LEU A 2 19.44 18.88 -16.10
C LEU A 2 18.68 17.59 -16.48
N THR A 3 18.32 17.41 -17.74
CA THR A 3 17.53 16.25 -18.20
C THR A 3 17.84 15.90 -19.67
N GLU A 4 19.03 15.38 -19.93
CA GLU A 4 19.33 14.60 -21.15
C GLU A 4 19.22 13.08 -20.89
N GLY A 5 18.30 12.66 -20.02
CA GLY A 5 18.02 11.25 -19.78
C GLY A 5 17.15 10.70 -20.90
N LYS A 6 17.73 10.09 -21.93
CA LYS A 6 16.99 9.19 -22.85
C LYS A 6 16.50 7.98 -22.05
N MET A 7 15.35 8.14 -21.41
CA MET A 7 14.73 7.07 -20.66
C MET A 7 13.99 6.15 -21.62
N ASP A 8 14.02 4.85 -21.35
CA ASP A 8 13.28 3.86 -22.12
C ASP A 8 11.79 4.24 -22.21
N ALA A 9 11.17 4.02 -23.36
CA ALA A 9 9.79 4.42 -23.61
C ALA A 9 8.81 3.73 -22.64
N ASP A 10 9.11 2.51 -22.19
CA ASP A 10 8.27 1.77 -21.25
C ASP A 10 8.37 2.36 -19.85
N ALA A 11 9.59 2.75 -19.45
CA ALA A 11 9.83 3.45 -18.19
C ALA A 11 9.11 4.81 -18.15
N GLN A 12 9.14 5.58 -19.25
CA GLN A 12 8.37 6.82 -19.37
C GLN A 12 6.86 6.59 -19.23
N ARG A 13 6.32 5.58 -19.92
CA ARG A 13 4.90 5.22 -19.84
C ARG A 13 4.47 4.83 -18.42
N ALA A 14 5.32 4.07 -17.71
CA ALA A 14 5.05 3.69 -16.33
C ALA A 14 5.01 4.91 -15.40
N MET A 15 5.95 5.84 -15.52
CA MET A 15 5.96 7.07 -14.71
C MET A 15 4.73 7.94 -14.96
N THR A 16 4.37 8.18 -16.23
CA THR A 16 3.15 8.94 -16.57
C THR A 16 1.89 8.24 -16.04
N SER A 17 1.86 6.91 -16.07
CA SER A 17 0.74 6.14 -15.51
C SER A 17 0.67 6.28 -13.98
N ILE A 18 1.81 6.25 -13.29
CA ILE A 18 1.90 6.46 -11.85
C ILE A 18 1.40 7.86 -11.48
N GLU A 19 1.85 8.89 -12.18
CA GLU A 19 1.45 10.28 -11.94
C GLU A 19 -0.06 10.47 -12.12
N ARG A 20 -0.63 9.96 -13.22
CA ARG A 20 -2.05 10.18 -13.55
C ARG A 20 -2.98 9.25 -12.77
N GLN A 21 -2.68 7.96 -12.74
CA GLN A 21 -3.58 6.92 -12.23
C GLN A 21 -3.16 6.37 -10.86
N GLY A 22 -1.95 6.63 -10.39
CA GLY A 22 -1.45 6.10 -9.12
C GLY A 22 -1.01 4.64 -9.19
N ASN A 23 -0.84 4.07 -10.39
CA ASN A 23 -0.33 2.72 -10.60
C ASN A 23 0.44 2.64 -11.94
N PRO A 24 1.41 1.72 -12.07
CA PRO A 24 2.29 1.66 -13.25
C PRO A 24 1.60 1.17 -14.53
N TRP A 25 0.41 0.57 -14.44
CA TRP A 25 -0.32 0.01 -15.59
C TRP A 25 -1.39 0.96 -16.17
N GLY A 26 -1.61 2.11 -15.53
CA GLY A 26 -2.63 3.07 -15.97
C GLY A 26 -4.06 2.58 -15.78
N LEU A 27 -4.27 1.56 -14.94
CA LEU A 27 -5.58 0.99 -14.65
C LEU A 27 -6.42 1.95 -13.80
N ASN A 28 -7.75 1.82 -13.89
CA ASN A 28 -8.64 2.73 -13.22
C ASN A 28 -8.62 2.49 -11.70
N ARG A 29 -8.49 3.56 -10.91
CA ARG A 29 -8.48 3.49 -9.44
C ARG A 29 -9.67 2.74 -8.86
N LYS A 30 -10.85 2.81 -9.50
CA LYS A 30 -12.06 2.10 -9.04
C LYS A 30 -11.94 0.57 -9.11
N GLU A 31 -11.07 0.04 -9.97
CA GLU A 31 -10.87 -1.40 -10.11
C GLU A 31 -10.17 -1.99 -8.88
N ARG A 32 -9.35 -1.20 -8.17
CA ARG A 32 -8.66 -1.64 -6.95
C ARG A 32 -9.64 -2.12 -5.88
N GLU A 33 -10.64 -1.31 -5.56
CA GLU A 33 -11.64 -1.68 -4.54
C GLU A 33 -12.54 -2.81 -5.03
N LYS A 34 -12.93 -2.79 -6.31
CA LYS A 34 -13.73 -3.86 -6.91
C LYS A 34 -13.04 -5.21 -6.76
N ASN A 35 -11.78 -5.31 -7.17
CA ASN A 35 -11.00 -6.54 -7.10
C ASN A 35 -10.85 -7.04 -5.67
N TRP A 36 -10.64 -6.14 -4.71
CA TRP A 36 -10.55 -6.50 -3.31
C TRP A 36 -11.87 -7.02 -2.73
N ARG A 37 -13.01 -6.40 -3.08
CA ARG A 37 -14.33 -6.81 -2.60
C ARG A 37 -14.79 -8.13 -3.23
N GLU A 38 -14.60 -8.30 -4.54
CA GLU A 38 -15.03 -9.51 -5.26
C GLU A 38 -14.30 -10.78 -4.81
N LEU A 39 -13.04 -10.65 -4.41
CA LEU A 39 -12.23 -11.79 -4.01
C LEU A 39 -12.31 -12.13 -2.50
N ARG A 40 -13.03 -11.32 -1.71
CA ARG A 40 -13.28 -11.57 -0.28
C ARG A 40 -14.65 -12.25 -0.12
N GLU A 41 -14.72 -13.57 -0.34
CA GLU A 41 -15.96 -14.35 -0.11
C GLU A 41 -16.36 -14.44 1.38
N ASP A 42 -15.41 -14.21 2.29
CA ASP A 42 -15.49 -14.61 3.69
C ASP A 42 -15.12 -13.49 4.69
N ALA A 43 -15.24 -12.23 4.31
CA ALA A 43 -14.91 -11.14 5.23
C ALA A 43 -16.06 -10.20 5.56
N CYS A 44 -16.49 -10.31 6.81
CA CYS A 44 -16.78 -9.15 7.63
C CYS A 44 -15.65 -8.10 7.52
N ALA A 45 -15.74 -7.22 6.54
CA ALA A 45 -15.07 -5.94 6.54
C ALA A 45 -16.05 -4.96 5.90
N ASP A 46 -17.07 -4.58 6.68
CA ASP A 46 -17.44 -3.21 7.07
C ASP A 46 -16.91 -2.04 6.19
N SER A 47 -16.72 -2.21 4.88
CA SER A 47 -16.29 -1.16 3.95
C SER A 47 -17.42 -0.16 3.67
N GLU A 48 -18.66 -0.51 4.03
CA GLU A 48 -19.81 0.41 4.14
C GLU A 48 -20.05 0.92 5.57
N ARG A 49 -19.35 0.39 6.58
CA ARG A 49 -19.42 0.90 7.96
C ARG A 49 -18.28 1.86 8.32
N ALA A 50 -17.33 2.10 7.43
CA ALA A 50 -16.35 3.17 7.60
C ALA A 50 -17.03 4.57 7.71
N GLU A 51 -18.27 4.73 7.25
CA GLU A 51 -19.07 5.95 7.48
C GLU A 51 -19.85 5.95 8.83
N LYS A 52 -19.91 4.81 9.54
CA LYS A 52 -20.68 4.65 10.79
C LYS A 52 -19.87 4.28 12.04
N LYS A 53 -18.56 4.11 11.95
CA LYS A 53 -17.70 3.88 13.13
C LYS A 53 -16.51 4.81 13.12
N ALA A 54 -16.73 6.03 13.61
CA ALA A 54 -15.66 6.95 14.00
C ALA A 54 -14.83 6.43 15.22
N GLU A 55 -15.03 5.18 15.65
CA GLU A 55 -14.44 4.58 16.86
C GLU A 55 -13.81 3.19 16.61
N GLN A 56 -13.75 2.70 15.36
CA GLN A 56 -13.05 1.44 15.10
C GLN A 56 -11.55 1.71 14.96
N THR A 57 -10.82 1.54 16.06
CA THR A 57 -9.35 1.49 16.07
C THR A 57 -8.89 0.23 15.36
N PHE A 58 -7.98 0.38 14.40
CA PHE A 58 -7.27 -0.73 13.77
C PHE A 58 -5.83 -0.78 14.27
N ASP A 59 -5.23 -1.98 14.34
CA ASP A 59 -3.86 -2.14 14.82
C ASP A 59 -2.85 -1.84 13.71
N TYR A 60 -3.18 -2.22 12.47
CA TYR A 60 -2.31 -2.05 11.31
C TYR A 60 -3.04 -1.45 10.10
N LEU A 61 -2.39 -0.52 9.41
CA LEU A 61 -2.70 -0.27 8.01
C LEU A 61 -2.05 -1.38 7.17
N PHE A 62 -2.86 -2.19 6.49
CA PHE A 62 -2.35 -3.09 5.46
C PHE A 62 -2.19 -2.33 4.13
N TRP A 63 -0.95 -2.02 3.78
CA TRP A 63 -0.60 -1.47 2.47
C TRP A 63 -0.56 -2.59 1.42
N VAL A 64 -1.57 -2.60 0.55
CA VAL A 64 -1.77 -3.66 -0.46
C VAL A 64 -0.84 -3.47 -1.67
N GLY A 65 -0.49 -2.22 -1.99
CA GLY A 65 0.32 -1.84 -3.13
C GLY A 65 -0.39 -2.01 -4.48
N SER A 66 0.26 -1.55 -5.55
CA SER A 66 -0.27 -1.72 -6.90
C SER A 66 -0.35 -3.20 -7.30
N MET A 67 0.66 -4.02 -6.95
CA MET A 67 0.62 -5.46 -7.27
C MET A 67 -0.54 -6.17 -6.57
N GLY A 68 -0.71 -6.00 -5.26
CA GLY A 68 -1.81 -6.64 -4.53
C GLY A 68 -3.20 -6.17 -4.96
N ALA A 69 -3.31 -5.01 -5.61
CA ALA A 69 -4.57 -4.46 -6.09
C ALA A 69 -4.93 -4.85 -7.53
N TYR A 70 -3.95 -4.99 -8.42
CA TYR A 70 -4.20 -5.12 -9.86
C TYR A 70 -3.64 -6.40 -10.50
N ASP A 71 -2.62 -7.03 -9.91
CA ASP A 71 -2.07 -8.27 -10.44
C ASP A 71 -2.80 -9.50 -9.86
N ASN A 72 -3.33 -10.36 -10.72
CA ASN A 72 -4.15 -11.51 -10.32
C ASN A 72 -3.42 -12.50 -9.39
N ARG A 73 -2.10 -12.65 -9.53
CA ARG A 73 -1.32 -13.55 -8.68
C ARG A 73 -1.09 -12.90 -7.32
N SER A 74 -0.69 -11.63 -7.29
CA SER A 74 -0.44 -10.89 -6.06
C SER A 74 -1.71 -10.61 -5.26
N GLN A 75 -2.87 -10.45 -5.92
CA GLN A 75 -4.17 -10.37 -5.25
C GLN A 75 -4.43 -11.61 -4.38
N LYS A 76 -4.19 -12.81 -4.90
CA LYS A 76 -4.36 -14.07 -4.12
C LYS A 76 -3.47 -14.10 -2.88
N ILE A 77 -2.24 -13.59 -2.99
CA ILE A 77 -1.29 -13.50 -1.87
C ILE A 77 -1.80 -12.49 -0.82
N ALA A 78 -2.22 -11.30 -1.26
CA ALA A 78 -2.75 -10.26 -0.37
C ALA A 78 -4.00 -10.73 0.37
N LEU A 79 -4.87 -11.50 -0.29
CA LEU A 79 -6.06 -12.09 0.33
C LEU A 79 -5.72 -13.19 1.33
N ALA A 80 -4.79 -14.09 0.97
CA ALA A 80 -4.33 -15.12 1.89
C ALA A 80 -3.74 -14.49 3.16
N PHE A 81 -2.94 -13.43 3.01
CA PHE A 81 -2.42 -12.68 4.15
C PHE A 81 -3.54 -12.03 4.98
N ALA A 82 -4.53 -11.39 4.34
CA ALA A 82 -5.68 -10.83 5.03
C ALA A 82 -6.49 -11.90 5.80
N LYS A 83 -6.63 -13.12 5.25
CA LYS A 83 -7.27 -14.25 5.95
C LYS A 83 -6.47 -14.67 7.18
N LEU A 84 -5.15 -14.77 7.06
CA LEU A 84 -4.28 -15.09 8.20
C LEU A 84 -4.37 -14.03 9.31
N LEU A 85 -4.43 -12.73 8.96
CA LEU A 85 -4.62 -11.67 9.94
C LEU A 85 -5.98 -11.78 10.67
N ASN A 86 -7.05 -12.11 9.95
CA ASN A 86 -8.36 -12.33 10.57
C ASN A 86 -8.35 -13.54 11.51
N GLU A 87 -7.72 -14.65 11.10
CA GLU A 87 -7.59 -15.87 11.93
C GLU A 87 -6.80 -15.58 13.21
N ALA A 88 -5.71 -14.82 13.09
CA ALA A 88 -4.89 -14.38 14.22
C ALA A 88 -5.57 -13.28 15.10
N GLY A 89 -6.79 -12.84 14.75
CA GLY A 89 -7.52 -11.81 15.47
C GLY A 89 -6.91 -10.41 15.39
N VAL A 90 -6.10 -10.13 14.36
CA VAL A 90 -5.43 -8.83 14.17
C VAL A 90 -6.37 -7.86 13.45
N SER A 91 -6.61 -6.69 14.04
CA SER A 91 -7.44 -5.66 13.41
C SER A 91 -6.62 -4.88 12.37
N PHE A 92 -7.09 -4.80 11.13
CA PHE A 92 -6.42 -4.03 10.09
C PHE A 92 -7.37 -3.23 9.21
N ALA A 93 -6.86 -2.13 8.65
CA ALA A 93 -7.54 -1.31 7.65
C ALA A 93 -6.80 -1.34 6.31
N ILE A 94 -7.49 -0.98 5.24
CA ILE A 94 -6.90 -0.72 3.91
C ILE A 94 -7.35 0.67 3.43
N LEU A 95 -6.52 1.34 2.62
CA LEU A 95 -6.87 2.67 2.09
C LEU A 95 -7.86 2.63 0.90
N GLY A 96 -8.17 1.45 0.36
CA GLY A 96 -9.05 1.30 -0.81
C GLY A 96 -8.59 2.20 -1.97
N ASN A 97 -9.50 2.93 -2.60
CA ASN A 97 -9.20 3.81 -3.74
C ASN A 97 -8.31 5.02 -3.40
N LYS A 98 -8.07 5.30 -2.11
CA LYS A 98 -7.17 6.38 -1.69
C LYS A 98 -5.69 5.98 -1.71
N GLU A 99 -5.38 4.68 -1.73
CA GLU A 99 -4.00 4.22 -1.81
C GLU A 99 -3.40 4.60 -3.18
N LYS A 100 -2.23 5.23 -3.15
CA LYS A 100 -1.46 5.57 -4.35
C LYS A 100 -0.27 4.63 -4.51
N ASN A 101 0.53 4.83 -5.55
CA ASN A 101 1.80 4.14 -5.67
C ASN A 101 2.74 4.53 -4.52
N SER A 102 3.60 3.60 -4.09
CA SER A 102 4.61 3.83 -3.05
C SER A 102 5.73 4.78 -3.51
N GLY A 103 5.88 4.96 -4.82
CA GLY A 103 6.95 5.77 -5.40
C GLY A 103 8.27 5.03 -5.61
N ASP A 104 8.32 3.69 -5.47
CA ASP A 104 9.56 2.94 -5.67
C ASP A 104 10.09 3.10 -7.09
N THR A 105 9.24 2.83 -8.08
CA THR A 105 9.61 2.95 -9.49
C THR A 105 10.16 4.34 -9.85
N PRO A 106 9.48 5.46 -9.56
CA PRO A 106 10.03 6.78 -9.86
C PRO A 106 11.33 7.06 -9.09
N ARG A 107 11.44 6.66 -7.82
CA ARG A 107 12.68 6.84 -7.05
C ARG A 107 13.86 6.09 -7.65
N ARG A 108 13.68 4.81 -8.01
CA ARG A 108 14.75 4.00 -8.62
C ARG A 108 15.14 4.48 -10.03
N LEU A 109 14.21 5.07 -10.77
CA LEU A 109 14.47 5.65 -12.09
C LEU A 109 14.98 7.10 -12.04
N GLY A 110 15.21 7.66 -10.85
CA GLY A 110 15.75 9.00 -10.67
C GLY A 110 14.74 10.13 -10.86
N ASN A 111 13.44 9.83 -10.94
CA ASN A 111 12.38 10.83 -10.92
C ASN A 111 12.03 11.20 -9.47
N GLU A 112 12.97 11.90 -8.84
CA GLU A 112 12.88 12.28 -7.44
C GLU A 112 11.68 13.19 -7.15
N PHE A 113 11.34 14.10 -8.07
CA PHE A 113 10.19 14.99 -7.91
C PHE A 113 8.87 14.20 -7.76
N LEU A 114 8.61 13.24 -8.65
CA LEU A 114 7.41 12.40 -8.57
C LEU A 114 7.41 11.54 -7.30
N PHE A 115 8.57 11.02 -6.90
CA PHE A 115 8.69 10.28 -5.65
C PHE A 115 8.32 11.14 -4.42
N GLN A 116 8.86 12.36 -4.30
CA GLN A 116 8.57 13.26 -3.18
C GLN A 116 7.09 13.64 -3.12
N GLU A 117 6.46 13.87 -4.28
CA GLU A 117 5.04 14.15 -4.36
C GLU A 117 4.19 12.97 -3.86
N LEU A 118 4.54 11.74 -4.24
CA LEU A 118 3.87 10.52 -3.78
C LEU A 118 4.10 10.30 -2.28
N ALA A 119 5.32 10.51 -1.79
CA ALA A 119 5.67 10.38 -0.38
C ALA A 119 4.84 11.34 0.48
N ALA A 120 4.85 12.63 0.17
CA ALA A 120 4.09 13.64 0.89
C ALA A 120 2.58 13.32 0.92
N LYS A 121 2.00 12.95 -0.24
CA LYS A 121 0.58 12.61 -0.34
C LYS A 121 0.19 11.35 0.43
N ASN A 122 1.07 10.34 0.47
CA ASN A 122 0.82 9.11 1.23
C ASN A 122 0.93 9.38 2.73
N ILE A 123 1.94 10.14 3.17
CA ILE A 123 2.13 10.52 4.58
C ILE A 123 0.94 11.35 5.08
N GLU A 124 0.46 12.31 4.29
CA GLU A 124 -0.74 13.10 4.62
C GLU A 124 -1.96 12.19 4.86
N GLU A 125 -2.20 11.21 3.98
CA GLU A 125 -3.31 10.27 4.16
C GLU A 125 -3.08 9.36 5.39
N PHE A 126 -1.85 8.92 5.66
CA PHE A 126 -1.53 8.13 6.85
C PHE A 126 -1.83 8.91 8.14
N GLN A 127 -1.36 10.16 8.23
CA GLN A 127 -1.60 11.04 9.38
C GLN A 127 -3.10 11.34 9.56
N LYS A 128 -3.81 11.63 8.47
CA LYS A 128 -5.25 11.89 8.49
C LYS A 128 -6.07 10.71 9.05
N ASN A 129 -5.61 9.48 8.83
CA ASN A 129 -6.28 8.27 9.31
C ASN A 129 -5.66 7.72 10.61
N GLY A 130 -4.75 8.47 11.27
CA GLY A 130 -4.14 8.06 12.53
C GLY A 130 -3.30 6.79 12.45
N VAL A 131 -2.67 6.54 11.30
CA VAL A 131 -1.89 5.32 11.06
C VAL A 131 -0.58 5.38 11.84
N THR A 132 -0.41 4.45 12.79
CA THR A 132 0.81 4.31 13.60
C THR A 132 1.62 3.07 13.26
N LYS A 133 1.00 2.05 12.67
CA LYS A 133 1.65 0.83 12.18
C LYS A 133 1.23 0.52 10.76
N ILE A 134 2.19 0.18 9.91
CA ILE A 134 1.99 -0.20 8.51
C ILE A 134 2.55 -1.61 8.33
N VAL A 135 1.76 -2.49 7.71
CA VAL A 135 2.22 -3.79 7.26
C VAL A 135 2.06 -3.92 5.75
N THR A 136 3.01 -4.57 5.08
CA THR A 136 2.92 -4.82 3.64
C THR A 136 3.51 -6.17 3.24
N ILE A 137 2.99 -6.73 2.14
CA ILE A 137 3.54 -7.92 1.50
C ILE A 137 4.60 -7.61 0.44
N ASP A 138 4.79 -6.33 0.11
CA ASP A 138 5.71 -5.87 -0.93
C ASP A 138 7.05 -5.45 -0.29
N PRO A 139 8.17 -6.14 -0.59
CA PRO A 139 9.47 -5.78 -0.03
C PRO A 139 9.95 -4.40 -0.48
N HIS A 140 9.50 -3.90 -1.64
CA HIS A 140 9.87 -2.57 -2.14
C HIS A 140 9.17 -1.47 -1.32
N ALA A 141 7.86 -1.60 -1.13
CA ALA A 141 7.10 -0.71 -0.27
C ALA A 141 7.61 -0.76 1.19
N TYR A 142 7.94 -1.95 1.69
CA TYR A 142 8.55 -2.10 3.02
C TYR A 142 9.85 -1.29 3.15
N ASN A 143 10.79 -1.46 2.20
CA ASN A 143 12.05 -0.73 2.22
C ASN A 143 11.84 0.79 2.16
N LEU A 144 10.94 1.25 1.29
CA LEU A 144 10.60 2.66 1.19
C LEU A 144 10.05 3.22 2.49
N PHE A 145 9.00 2.60 3.03
CA PHE A 145 8.35 3.11 4.23
C PHE A 145 9.28 3.06 5.44
N LYS A 146 10.12 2.03 5.56
CA LYS A 146 11.01 1.86 6.71
C LYS A 146 12.25 2.74 6.66
N ASN A 147 12.86 2.92 5.48
CA ASN A 147 14.18 3.51 5.37
C ASN A 147 14.21 4.86 4.65
N GLU A 148 13.18 5.19 3.85
CA GLU A 148 13.25 6.32 2.92
C GLU A 148 12.13 7.36 3.17
N TYR A 149 10.92 6.93 3.53
CA TYR A 149 9.83 7.81 3.95
C TYR A 149 10.07 8.58 5.27
N PRO A 150 10.86 8.08 6.24
CA PRO A 150 11.16 8.84 7.45
C PRO A 150 11.86 10.17 7.15
N ASP A 151 12.68 10.24 6.09
CA ASP A 151 13.31 11.48 5.62
C ASP A 151 12.28 12.55 5.21
N PHE A 152 11.02 12.15 4.97
CA PHE A 152 9.90 13.00 4.58
C PHE A 152 8.85 13.18 5.71
N GLY A 153 9.16 12.72 6.92
CA GLY A 153 8.30 12.90 8.10
C GLY A 153 7.28 11.78 8.34
N LEU A 154 7.51 10.58 7.80
CA LEU A 154 6.73 9.41 8.21
C LEU A 154 7.11 8.98 9.63
N GLU A 155 6.13 8.98 10.52
CA GLU A 155 6.23 8.44 11.88
C GLU A 155 5.29 7.23 12.02
N ALA A 156 5.76 6.04 11.61
CA ALA A 156 5.02 4.80 11.76
C ALA A 156 5.97 3.61 11.90
N GLU A 157 5.56 2.59 12.65
CA GLU A 157 6.26 1.30 12.66
C GLU A 157 5.93 0.53 11.38
N VAL A 158 6.96 0.05 10.67
CA VAL A 158 6.79 -0.61 9.37
C VAL A 158 7.23 -2.07 9.46
N TYR A 159 6.29 -2.95 9.10
CA TYR A 159 6.44 -4.40 9.15
C TYR A 159 6.33 -5.01 7.76
N HIS A 160 7.21 -5.96 7.46
CA HIS A 160 6.98 -6.89 6.37
C HIS A 160 6.07 -8.01 6.84
N HIS A 161 5.19 -8.52 5.98
CA HIS A 161 4.24 -9.56 6.34
C HIS A 161 4.88 -10.78 7.00
N THR A 162 6.09 -11.18 6.59
CA THR A 162 6.81 -12.30 7.20
C THR A 162 7.27 -12.02 8.63
N GLU A 163 7.63 -10.77 8.95
CA GLU A 163 8.01 -10.36 10.31
C GLU A 163 6.80 -10.47 11.23
N LEU A 164 5.68 -9.88 10.81
CA LEU A 164 4.43 -9.93 11.58
C LEU A 164 3.92 -11.36 11.76
N LEU A 165 3.89 -12.17 10.70
CA LEU A 165 3.44 -13.57 10.83
C LEU A 165 4.36 -14.38 11.76
N ALA A 166 5.67 -14.16 11.71
CA ALA A 166 6.60 -14.84 12.60
C ALA A 166 6.40 -14.43 14.06
N GLU A 167 6.02 -13.18 14.33
CA GLU A 167 5.65 -12.72 15.67
C GLU A 167 4.33 -13.34 16.15
N LEU A 168 3.29 -13.33 15.31
CA LEU A 168 1.99 -13.92 15.64
C LEU A 168 2.09 -15.40 15.98
N VAL A 169 2.88 -16.17 15.21
CA VAL A 169 3.13 -17.59 15.50
C VAL A 169 3.82 -17.78 16.84
N LYS A 170 4.77 -16.91 17.21
CA LYS A 170 5.42 -16.96 18.54
C LYS A 170 4.46 -16.63 19.67
N GLU A 171 3.45 -15.79 19.40
CA GLU A 171 2.36 -15.48 20.34
C GLU A 171 1.31 -16.58 20.43
N GLY A 172 1.40 -17.63 19.60
CA GLY A 172 0.42 -18.72 19.56
C GLY A 172 -0.88 -18.35 18.86
N LYS A 173 -0.85 -17.33 17.98
CA LYS A 173 -1.95 -16.91 17.11
C LYS A 173 -1.80 -17.49 15.71
#